data_AF-A0A916Z6E7-F1
#
_entry.id   AF-A0A916Z6E7-F1
#
_cell.length_a   1.000
_cell.length_b   1.000
_cell.length_c   1.000
_cell.angle_alpha   90.00
_cell.angle_beta   90.00
_cell.angle_gamma   90.00
#
_symmetry.space_group_name_H-M   'P 1'
#
loop_
_entity.id
_entity.type
_entity.pdbx_description
1 polymer ?
#
loop_
_entity_poly.entity_id
_entity_poly.type
_entity_poly.pdbx_seq_one_letter_code
_entity_poly.pdbx_strand_id
1 'polypeptide(L)'
;MSPKVFARFLRFEALLTSLLQEPATSLAEVSSHLGYPDQAHVIHEFKTWAGCTPAAFLVRAKQREIRGPIVPDPRYVFVPLYII
;
A
#
# COMPACT_ATOMS: atom_id res chain seq x y z
N MET A 1 -10.49 16.70 -7.41
CA MET A 1 -9.97 15.34 -7.75
C MET A 1 -10.81 14.79 -8.88
N SER A 2 -10.21 14.28 -9.97
CA SER A 2 -10.97 13.66 -11.06
C SER A 2 -11.31 12.19 -10.75
N PRO A 3 -12.37 11.61 -11.34
CA PRO A 3 -12.71 10.19 -11.14
C PRO A 3 -11.53 9.24 -11.43
N LYS A 4 -10.72 9.57 -12.44
CA LYS A 4 -9.52 8.80 -12.79
C LYS A 4 -8.47 8.81 -11.69
N VAL A 5 -8.22 9.96 -11.07
CA VAL A 5 -7.26 10.07 -9.96
C VAL A 5 -7.77 9.29 -8.75
N PHE A 6 -9.08 9.33 -8.50
CA PHE A 6 -9.68 8.59 -7.39
C PHE A 6 -9.57 7.08 -7.58
N ALA A 7 -9.90 6.56 -8.77
CA ALA A 7 -9.75 5.14 -9.07
C ALA A 7 -8.30 4.64 -8.89
N ARG A 8 -7.31 5.47 -9.27
CA ARG A 8 -5.89 5.17 -9.06
C ARG A 8 -5.51 5.15 -7.58
N PHE A 9 -6.09 6.03 -6.77
CA PHE A 9 -5.90 6.03 -5.32
C PHE A 9 -6.49 4.76 -4.69
N LEU A 10 -7.72 4.37 -5.06
CA LEU A 10 -8.34 3.13 -4.56
C LEU A 10 -7.52 1.88 -4.94
N ARG A 11 -6.99 1.83 -6.16
CA ARG A 11 -6.10 0.74 -6.58
C ARG A 11 -4.79 0.72 -5.79
N PHE A 12 -4.24 1.89 -5.48
CA PHE A 12 -3.06 2.00 -4.62
C PHE A 12 -3.35 1.52 -3.19
N GLU A 13 -4.49 1.91 -2.60
CA GLU A 13 -4.93 1.44 -1.28
C GLU A 13 -5.09 -0.09 -1.24
N ALA A 14 -5.71 -0.67 -2.28
CA ALA A 14 -5.84 -2.12 -2.41
C ALA A 14 -4.47 -2.82 -2.47
N LEU A 15 -3.55 -2.28 -3.29
CA LEU A 15 -2.16 -2.79 -3.39
C LEU A 15 -1.46 -2.74 -2.03
N LEU A 16 -1.55 -1.61 -1.33
CA LEU A 16 -0.94 -1.43 -0.01
C LEU A 16 -1.50 -2.43 1.02
N THR A 17 -2.82 -2.60 1.03
CA THR A 17 -3.51 -3.52 1.94
C THR A 17 -3.09 -4.96 1.69
N SER A 18 -3.09 -5.43 0.45
CA SER A 18 -2.66 -6.80 0.11
C SER A 18 -1.21 -7.07 0.52
N LEU A 19 -0.30 -6.12 0.29
CA LEU A 19 1.12 -6.26 0.66
C LEU A 19 1.34 -6.31 2.18
N LEU A 20 0.46 -5.68 2.97
CA LEU A 20 0.55 -5.67 4.43
C LEU A 20 -0.13 -6.87 5.09
N GLN A 21 -1.27 -7.33 4.55
CA GLN A 21 -2.03 -8.46 5.09
C GLN A 21 -1.42 -9.80 4.70
N GLU A 22 -0.84 -9.90 3.51
CA GLU A 22 -0.26 -11.13 2.97
C GLU A 22 1.19 -10.91 2.55
N PRO A 23 2.13 -10.75 3.50
CA PRO A 23 3.53 -10.43 3.19
C PRO A 23 4.28 -11.56 2.45
N ALA A 24 3.70 -12.76 2.36
CA ALA A 24 4.22 -13.88 1.57
C ALA A 24 3.89 -13.75 0.07
N THR A 25 2.86 -12.98 -0.28
CA THR A 25 2.41 -12.81 -1.67
C THR A 25 3.38 -11.90 -2.42
N SER A 26 3.78 -12.32 -3.62
CA SER A 26 4.76 -11.57 -4.40
C SER A 26 4.15 -10.27 -4.94
N LEU A 27 4.97 -9.21 -5.05
CA LEU A 27 4.51 -7.94 -5.66
C LEU A 27 3.94 -8.16 -7.06
N ALA A 28 4.51 -9.08 -7.84
CA ALA A 28 4.06 -9.38 -9.19
C ALA A 28 2.63 -9.96 -9.21
N GLU A 29 2.32 -10.85 -8.27
CA GLU A 29 1.01 -11.50 -8.14
C GLU A 29 -0.07 -10.52 -7.69
N VAL A 30 0.22 -9.69 -6.68
CA VAL A 30 -0.72 -8.62 -6.27
C VAL A 30 -0.95 -7.62 -7.41
N SER A 31 0.12 -7.28 -8.13
CA SER A 31 0.05 -6.33 -9.25
C SER A 31 -0.80 -6.84 -10.40
N SER A 32 -0.67 -8.11 -10.77
CA SER A 32 -1.47 -8.71 -11.84
C SER A 32 -2.95 -8.79 -11.47
N HIS A 33 -3.27 -9.14 -10.22
CA HIS A 33 -4.64 -9.18 -9.71
C HIS A 33 -5.33 -7.80 -9.73
N LEU A 34 -4.57 -6.73 -9.45
CA LEU A 34 -5.07 -5.36 -9.43
C LEU A 34 -5.04 -4.66 -10.81
N GLY A 35 -4.71 -5.39 -11.88
CA GLY A 35 -4.71 -4.87 -13.24
C GLY A 35 -3.59 -3.86 -13.53
N TYR A 36 -2.43 -4.00 -12.88
CA TYR A 36 -1.25 -3.26 -13.29
C TYR A 36 -0.63 -3.88 -14.56
N PRO A 37 -0.22 -3.06 -15.55
CA PRO A 37 0.35 -3.58 -16.78
C PRO A 37 1.72 -4.24 -16.58
N ASP A 38 2.54 -3.66 -15.70
CA ASP A 38 3.89 -4.07 -15.41
C ASP A 38 4.34 -3.55 -14.03
N GLN A 39 5.51 -4.00 -13.58
CA GLN A 39 6.10 -3.58 -12.31
C GLN A 39 6.52 -2.10 -12.31
N ALA A 40 6.83 -1.49 -13.46
CA ALA A 40 7.26 -0.09 -13.53
C ALA A 40 6.09 0.85 -13.19
N HIS A 41 4.88 0.53 -13.65
CA HIS A 41 3.65 1.26 -13.32
C HIS A 41 3.34 1.19 -11.83
N VAL A 42 3.49 0.00 -11.24
CA VAL A 42 3.32 -0.21 -9.80
C VAL A 42 4.30 0.64 -9.01
N ILE A 43 5.59 0.58 -9.35
CA ILE A 43 6.63 1.35 -8.66
C ILE A 43 6.39 2.85 -8.80
N HIS A 44 6.02 3.33 -9.98
CA HIS A 44 5.71 4.74 -10.21
C HIS A 44 4.51 5.19 -9.37
N GLU A 45 3.41 4.43 -9.40
CA GLU A 45 2.21 4.75 -8.62
C GLU A 45 2.48 4.71 -7.11
N PHE A 46 3.19 3.69 -6.63
CA PHE A 46 3.56 3.57 -5.22
C PHE A 46 4.46 4.72 -4.78
N LYS A 47 5.44 5.13 -5.60
CA LYS A 47 6.25 6.33 -5.31
C LYS A 47 5.41 7.60 -5.30
N THR A 48 4.42 7.71 -6.18
CA THR A 48 3.53 8.88 -6.26
C THR A 48 2.74 9.05 -4.96
N TRP A 49 2.25 7.96 -4.37
CA TRP A 49 1.39 8.02 -3.18
C TRP A 49 2.15 7.84 -1.85
N ALA A 50 3.12 6.93 -1.78
CA ALA A 50 3.86 6.60 -0.55
C ALA A 50 5.28 7.20 -0.49
N GLY A 51 5.72 7.91 -1.53
CA GLY A 51 7.04 8.57 -1.57
C GLY A 51 8.25 7.61 -1.63
N CYS A 52 8.04 6.30 -1.78
CA CYS A 52 9.10 5.30 -1.84
C CYS A 52 8.70 4.09 -2.69
N THR A 53 9.61 3.12 -2.85
CA THR A 53 9.30 1.86 -3.55
C THR A 53 8.54 0.90 -2.63
N PRO A 54 7.74 -0.04 -3.19
CA PRO A 54 7.06 -1.07 -2.40
C PRO A 54 8.04 -1.87 -1.52
N ALA A 55 9.20 -2.25 -2.08
CA ALA A 55 10.23 -2.99 -1.34
C ALA A 55 10.79 -2.20 -0.14
N ALA A 56 11.10 -0.91 -0.32
CA ALA A 56 11.59 -0.07 0.78
C ALA A 56 10.51 0.14 1.85
N PHE A 57 9.25 0.25 1.44
CA PHE A 57 8.12 0.33 2.34
C PHE A 57 7.97 -0.93 3.19
N LEU A 58 8.00 -2.12 2.58
CA LEU A 58 7.88 -3.40 3.26
C LEU A 58 9.03 -3.66 4.25
N VAL A 59 10.27 -3.30 3.88
CA VAL A 59 11.42 -3.39 4.81
C VAL A 59 11.18 -2.51 6.04
N ARG A 60 10.68 -1.28 5.86
CA ARG A 60 10.37 -0.37 6.97
C ARG A 60 9.19 -0.88 7.81
N ALA A 61 8.16 -1.43 7.18
CA ALA A 61 7.01 -2.02 7.86
C ALA A 61 7.44 -3.18 8.76
N LYS A 62 8.24 -4.11 8.22
CA LYS A 62 8.82 -5.23 8.99
C LYS A 62 9.72 -4.76 10.13
N GLN A 63 10.54 -3.73 9.91
CA GLN A 63 11.36 -3.13 10.97
C GLN A 63 10.53 -2.49 12.08
N ARG A 64 9.37 -1.89 11.77
CA ARG A 64 8.45 -1.35 12.78
C ARG A 64 7.76 -2.44 13.58
N GLU A 65 7.35 -3.52 12.92
CA GLU A 65 6.78 -4.69 13.60
C GLU A 65 7.78 -5.31 14.59
N ILE A 66 9.05 -5.49 14.18
CA ILE A 66 10.12 -6.01 15.05
C ILE A 66 10.39 -5.08 16.24
N ARG A 67 10.30 -3.75 16.04
CA ARG A 67 10.52 -2.75 17.09
C ARG A 67 9.31 -2.60 18.04
N GLY A 68 8.22 -3.32 17.79
CA GLY A 68 6.94 -3.15 18.46
C GLY A 68 6.20 -1.90 17.97
N PRO A 69 4.86 -1.85 18.13
CA PRO A 69 4.13 -0.63 17.83
C PRO A 69 4.67 0.48 18.75
N ILE A 70 5.18 1.56 18.14
CA ILE A 70 5.21 2.86 18.83
C ILE A 70 3.73 3.12 19.07
N VAL A 71 3.25 2.91 20.29
CA VAL A 71 1.83 2.99 20.66
C VAL A 71 1.25 4.23 19.95
N PRO A 72 0.42 4.06 18.91
CA PRO A 72 -0.16 5.20 18.25
C PRO A 72 -1.17 5.77 19.24
N ASP A 73 -1.10 7.08 19.47
CA ASP A 73 -2.18 7.78 20.16
C ASP A 73 -3.51 7.36 19.50
N PRO A 74 -4.47 6.79 20.25
CA PRO A 74 -5.72 6.29 19.70
C PRO A 74 -6.54 7.36 18.96
N ARG A 75 -6.12 8.63 19.03
CA ARG A 75 -6.68 9.74 18.25
C ARG A 75 -6.28 9.75 16.76
N TYR A 76 -5.36 8.87 16.31
CA TYR A 76 -4.90 8.77 14.92
C TYR A 76 -4.97 7.34 14.36
N VAL A 77 -6.09 6.65 14.54
CA VAL A 77 -6.38 5.47 13.71
C VAL A 77 -6.91 5.97 12.38
N PHE A 78 -6.09 5.85 11.32
CA PHE A 78 -6.53 6.03 9.94
C PHE A 78 -7.50 4.88 9.62
N VAL A 79 -8.79 5.12 9.85
CA VAL A 79 -9.85 4.22 9.39
C VAL A 79 -9.84 4.30 7.86
N PRO A 80 -9.58 3.20 7.12
CA PRO A 80 -9.77 3.23 5.68
C PRO A 80 -11.23 3.58 5.43
N LEU A 81 -11.46 4.62 4.63
CA LEU A 81 -12.75 5.27 4.40
C LEU A 81 -13.70 4.40 3.56
N TYR A 82 -13.91 3.13 3.91
CA TYR A 82 -14.91 2.26 3.26
C TYR A 82 -15.35 1.12 4.21
N ILE A 83 -16.20 1.46 5.17
CA ILE A 83 -17.20 0.52 5.71
C ILE A 83 -18.53 1.31 5.70
N ILE A 84 -19.38 1.00 4.72
CA ILE A 84 -20.82 1.29 4.73
C ILE A 84 -21.50 -0.06 4.99
#